data_AF-A0A2E2UYY9-F1
#
_entry.id   AF-A0A2E2UYY9-F1
#
_cell.length_a   1.000
_cell.length_b   1.000
_cell.length_c   1.000
_cell.angle_alpha   90.00
_cell.angle_beta   90.00
_cell.angle_gamma   90.00
#
_symmetry.space_group_name_H-M   'P 1'
#
loop_
_entity.id
_entity.type
_entity.pdbx_description
1 polymer ?
#
loop_
_entity_poly.entity_id
_entity_poly.type
_entity_poly.pdbx_seq_one_letter_code
_entity_poly.pdbx_strand_id
1 'polypeptide(L)' 'MTDMKKIMAMSDKDRDKFIADKREELRTHRFQTGGRNVSAVREARKDISRAFSVMTTKIKDEEVK' A
#
# COMPACT_ATOMS: atom_id res chain seq x y z
N MET A 1 -2.57 3.04 10.54
CA MET A 1 -1.38 3.30 9.70
C MET A 1 -0.34 2.18 9.80
N THR A 2 0.11 1.64 8.65
CA THR A 2 1.10 0.55 8.59
C THR A 2 2.54 1.10 8.52
N ASP A 3 3.45 0.55 9.31
CA ASP A 3 4.86 0.97 9.32
C ASP A 3 5.63 0.46 8.10
N MET A 4 6.54 1.28 7.57
CA MET A 4 7.36 0.93 6.41
C MET A 4 8.23 -0.32 6.67
N LYS A 5 8.71 -0.51 7.91
CA LYS A 5 9.44 -1.72 8.32
C LYS A 5 8.61 -3.00 8.15
N LYS A 6 7.31 -2.94 8.45
CA LYS A 6 6.39 -4.08 8.29
C LYS A 6 6.19 -4.43 6.82
N ILE A 7 6.06 -3.42 5.96
CA ILE A 7 5.90 -3.60 4.51
C ILE A 7 7.18 -4.14 3.86
N MET A 8 8.35 -3.77 4.38
CA MET A 8 9.64 -4.28 3.94
C MET A 8 9.85 -5.75 4.33
N ALA A 9 9.33 -6.17 5.48
CA ALA A 9 9.35 -7.55 5.94
C ALA A 9 8.37 -8.48 5.20
N MET A 10 7.36 -7.93 4.51
CA MET A 10 6.42 -8.72 3.70
C MET A 10 7.14 -9.36 2.51
N SER A 11 6.74 -10.60 2.20
CA SER A 11 7.08 -11.21 0.91
C SER A 11 6.49 -10.38 -0.24
N ASP A 12 7.02 -10.52 -1.45
CA ASP A 12 6.52 -9.72 -2.57
C ASP A 12 5.06 -10.09 -2.92
N LYS A 13 4.69 -11.38 -2.79
CA LYS A 13 3.30 -11.84 -2.93
C LYS A 13 2.37 -11.21 -1.89
N ASP A 14 2.79 -11.15 -0.63
CA ASP A 14 2.00 -10.54 0.44
C ASP A 14 1.89 -9.02 0.26
N ARG A 15 2.93 -8.39 -0.28
CA ARG A 15 2.93 -6.95 -0.58
C ARG A 15 1.98 -6.62 -1.73
N ASP A 16 1.94 -7.44 -2.78
CA ASP A 16 1.00 -7.28 -3.89
C ASP A 16 -0.44 -7.42 -3.41
N LYS A 17 -0.70 -8.43 -2.56
CA LYS A 17 -2.01 -8.60 -1.92
C LYS A 17 -2.39 -7.40 -1.05
N PHE A 18 -1.45 -6.90 -0.24
CA PHE A 18 -1.64 -5.70 0.57
C PHE A 18 -2.01 -4.48 -0.28
N ILE A 19 -1.35 -4.27 -1.42
CA ILE A 19 -1.68 -3.19 -2.35
C ILE A 19 -3.08 -3.38 -2.94
N ALA A 20 -3.43 -4.61 -3.33
CA ALA A 20 -4.76 -4.92 -3.87
C ALA A 20 -5.87 -4.63 -2.85
N ASP A 21 -5.70 -5.07 -1.60
CA ASP A 21 -6.65 -4.85 -0.51
C ASP A 21 -6.84 -3.35 -0.22
N LYS A 22 -5.74 -2.59 -0.14
CA LYS A 22 -5.82 -1.13 0.06
C LYS A 22 -6.43 -0.38 -1.13
N ARG A 23 -6.24 -0.87 -2.35
CA ARG A 23 -6.93 -0.32 -3.54
C ARG A 23 -8.43 -0.60 -3.50
N GLU A 24 -8.83 -1.77 -3.00
CA GLU A 24 -10.24 -2.10 -2.82
C GLU A 24 -10.88 -1.23 -1.74
N GLU A 25 -10.21 -1.01 -0.62
CA GLU A 25 -10.64 -0.07 0.43
C GLU A 25 -10.88 1.33 -0.14
N LEU A 26 -9.98 1.82 -1.01
CA LEU A 26 -10.16 3.09 -1.71
C LEU A 26 -11.36 3.08 -2.68
N ARG A 27 -11.62 1.98 -3.38
CA ARG A 27 -12.79 1.85 -4.26
C ARG A 27 -14.08 1.88 -3.45
N THR A 28 -14.13 1.17 -2.34
CA THR A 28 -15.26 1.17 -1.40
C THR A 28 -15.55 2.58 -0.89
N HIS A 29 -14.54 3.32 -0.42
CA HIS A 29 -14.74 4.70 0.02
C HIS A 29 -15.14 5.69 -1.09
N ARG A 30 -14.82 5.37 -2.36
CA ARG A 30 -15.09 6.25 -3.50
C ARG A 30 -16.48 6.01 -4.10
N PHE A 31 -16.95 4.77 -4.11
CA PHE A 31 -18.13 4.36 -4.87
C PHE A 31 -19.25 3.72 -4.03
N GLN A 32 -19.00 3.30 -2.79
CA GLN A 32 -20.03 2.72 -1.93
C GLN A 32 -20.61 3.74 -0.94
N THR A 33 -21.76 3.37 -0.38
CA THR A 33 -22.67 4.16 0.47
C THR A 33 -22.15 4.46 1.90
N GLY A 34 -20.88 4.19 2.20
CA GLY A 34 -20.31 4.30 3.55
C GLY A 34 -19.87 5.70 4.02
N GLY A 35 -20.11 6.74 3.22
CA GLY A 35 -19.64 8.11 3.49
C GLY A 35 -18.14 8.30 3.24
N ARG A 36 -17.73 9.56 3.02
CA ARG A 36 -16.32 9.93 2.80
C ARG A 36 -15.55 9.89 4.12
N ASN A 37 -15.07 8.71 4.52
CA ASN A 37 -14.02 8.65 5.55
C ASN A 37 -12.67 9.08 4.95
N VAL A 38 -12.45 10.39 4.92
CA VAL A 38 -11.23 11.02 4.38
C VAL A 38 -9.97 10.57 5.10
N SER A 39 -10.05 10.21 6.39
CA SER A 39 -8.90 9.69 7.13
C SER A 39 -8.50 8.31 6.61
N ALA A 40 -9.47 7.39 6.48
CA ALA A 40 -9.23 6.05 5.95
C ALA A 40 -8.69 6.10 4.51
N VAL A 41 -9.27 6.95 3.65
CA VAL A 41 -8.76 7.19 2.28
C VAL A 41 -7.32 7.68 2.30
N ARG A 42 -6.98 8.62 3.19
CA ARG A 42 -5.62 9.14 3.32
C ARG A 42 -4.64 8.07 3.79
N GLU A 43 -5.04 7.24 4.75
CA GLU A 43 -4.22 6.14 5.25
C GLU A 43 -3.98 5.08 4.19
N ALA A 44 -5.03 4.62 3.50
CA ALA A 44 -4.91 3.64 2.43
C ALA A 44 -3.98 4.13 1.30
N ARG A 45 -4.08 5.42 0.91
CA ARG A 45 -3.16 6.01 -0.07
C ARG A 45 -1.71 6.01 0.41
N LYS A 46 -1.45 6.42 1.66
CA LYS A 46 -0.09 6.43 2.23
C LYS A 46 0.50 5.03 2.28
N ASP A 47 -0.29 4.04 2.68
CA ASP A 47 0.15 2.66 2.78
C ASP A 47 0.48 2.06 1.39
N ILE A 48 -0.31 2.38 0.37
CA ILE A 48 0.01 2.04 -1.03
C ILE A 48 1.32 2.71 -1.48
N SER A 49 1.48 4.01 -1.23
CA SER A 49 2.71 4.72 -1.61
C SER A 49 3.95 4.12 -0.95
N ARG A 50 3.88 3.76 0.33
CA ARG A 50 4.99 3.08 1.03
C ARG A 50 5.31 1.72 0.41
N ALA A 51 4.31 0.93 0.05
CA ALA A 51 4.51 -0.35 -0.60
C ALA A 51 5.21 -0.20 -1.96
N PHE A 52 4.83 0.79 -2.76
CA PHE A 52 5.55 1.11 -4.00
C PHE A 52 6.98 1.57 -3.75
N SER A 53 7.22 2.45 -2.76
CA SER A 53 8.58 2.89 -2.42
C SER A 53 9.49 1.71 -2.05
N VAL A 54 8.98 0.75 -1.28
CA VAL A 54 9.73 -0.47 -0.91
C VAL A 54 10.06 -1.32 -2.15
N MET A 55 9.13 -1.45 -3.09
CA MET A 55 9.40 -2.17 -4.34
C MET A 55 10.46 -1.47 -5.18
N THR A 56 10.36 -0.14 -5.33
CA THR A 56 11.37 0.63 -6.07
C THR A 56 12.74 0.54 -5.41
N THR A 57 12.83 0.57 -4.08
CA THR A 57 14.13 0.39 -3.39
C THR A 57 14.70 -1.01 -3.61
N LYS A 58 13.87 -2.07 -3.53
CA LYS A 58 14.34 -3.44 -3.82
C LYS A 58 14.87 -3.59 -5.23
N ILE A 59 14.15 -3.05 -6.23
CA ILE A 59 14.59 -3.08 -7.63
C ILE A 59 15.92 -2.36 -7.81
N LYS A 60 16.09 -1.18 -7.19
CA LYS A 60 17.37 -0.45 -7.23
C LYS A 60 18.50 -1.22 -6.56
N ASP A 61 18.24 -1.88 -5.43
CA ASP A 61 19.24 -2.69 -4.73
C ASP A 61 19.64 -3.94 -5.53
N GLU A 62 18.74 -4.48 -6.36
CA GLU A 62 19.02 -5.57 -7.30
C GLU A 62 19.80 -5.10 -8.53
N GLU A 63 19.52 -3.92 -9.08
CA GLU A 63 20.23 -3.35 -10.24
C GLU A 63 21.66 -2.89 -9.93
N VAL A 64 21.97 -2.61 -8.66
CA VAL A 64 23.31 -2.15 -8.21
C VAL A 64 24.24 -3.32 -7.84
N LYS A 65 23.73 -4.57 -7.81
CA LYS A 65 24.52 -5.78 -7.56
C LYS A 65 25.07 -6.40 -8.84
#